data_AF-A0A2V2F740-F1
#
_entry.id   AF-A0A2V2F740-F1
#
_cell.length_a   1.000
_cell.length_b   1.000
_cell.length_c   1.000
_cell.angle_alpha   90.00
_cell.angle_beta   90.00
_cell.angle_gamma   90.00
#
_symmetry.space_group_name_H-M   'P 1'
#
loop_
_entity.id
_entity.type
_entity.pdbx_description
1 polymer ?
#
loop_
_entity_poly.entity_id
_entity_poly.type
_entity_poly.pdbx_seq_one_letter_code
_entity_poly.pdbx_strand_id
1 'polypeptide(L)'
;MTITEKTAYLKGLLEGLTLDETKPEGKLLKAVVETLDEMANDLSDLGGDVATLNDYVEELDEDLGEVEEYLCDEDEDEDDDDFECDGDCDECDEDCEGFYEAVCPHCGETVCFDETCDPRDLVCPACQEHFDCLDSPETDAE
;
A
#
# COMPACT_ATOMS: atom_id res chain seq x y z
N MET A 1 27.13 -5.33 20.85
CA MET A 1 26.66 -6.70 21.15
C MET A 1 25.41 -6.98 20.35
N THR A 2 25.56 -7.71 19.25
CA THR A 2 24.43 -8.28 18.48
C THR A 2 23.69 -9.32 19.32
N ILE A 3 22.49 -9.71 18.89
CA ILE A 3 21.73 -10.75 19.59
C ILE A 3 22.50 -12.08 19.54
N THR A 4 23.13 -12.40 18.42
CA THR A 4 24.02 -13.57 18.23
C THR A 4 25.20 -13.57 19.22
N GLU A 5 25.83 -12.42 19.48
CA GLU A 5 26.89 -12.32 20.48
C GLU A 5 26.38 -12.57 21.91
N LYS A 6 25.15 -12.11 22.21
CA LYS A 6 24.51 -12.34 23.51
C LYS A 6 24.12 -13.80 23.70
N THR A 7 23.59 -14.49 22.69
CA THR A 7 23.21 -15.90 22.78
C THR A 7 24.44 -16.80 22.86
N ALA A 8 25.51 -16.49 22.13
CA ALA A 8 26.80 -17.16 22.27
C ALA A 8 27.37 -17.03 23.69
N TYR A 9 27.26 -15.84 24.31
CA TYR A 9 27.65 -15.64 25.70
C TYR A 9 26.82 -16.49 26.68
N LEU A 10 25.50 -16.57 26.47
CA LEU A 10 24.60 -17.41 27.29
C LEU A 10 24.92 -18.91 27.14
N LYS A 11 25.23 -19.38 25.92
CA LYS A 11 25.73 -20.75 25.68
C LYS A 11 27.00 -21.03 26.48
N GLY A 12 27.98 -20.14 26.43
CA GLY A 12 29.22 -20.28 27.20
C GLY A 12 28.99 -20.32 28.71
N LEU A 13 28.06 -19.49 29.22
CA LEU A 13 27.67 -19.55 30.64
C LEU A 13 26.99 -20.89 30.99
N LEU A 14 26.09 -21.39 30.14
CA LEU A 14 25.39 -22.65 30.36
C LEU A 14 26.38 -23.83 30.44
N GLU A 15 27.37 -23.88 29.55
CA GLU A 15 28.45 -24.88 29.55
C GLU A 15 29.30 -24.79 30.83
N GLY A 16 29.61 -23.57 31.28
CA GLY A 16 30.39 -23.32 32.50
C GLY A 16 29.66 -23.66 33.80
N LEU A 17 28.32 -23.71 33.80
CA LEU A 17 27.52 -24.07 34.97
C LEU A 17 27.57 -25.56 35.31
N THR A 18 28.12 -26.42 34.44
CA THR A 18 28.14 -27.89 34.63
C THR A 18 26.75 -28.44 35.01
N LEU A 19 25.71 -27.96 34.32
CA LEU A 19 24.33 -28.35 34.59
C LEU A 19 24.12 -29.83 34.27
N ASP A 20 23.40 -30.51 35.16
CA ASP A 20 22.96 -31.88 34.93
C ASP A 20 21.82 -31.89 33.91
N GLU A 21 22.17 -32.03 32.64
CA GLU A 21 21.24 -32.08 31.50
C GLU A 21 20.30 -33.31 31.54
N THR A 22 20.45 -34.21 32.51
CA THR A 22 19.49 -35.31 32.69
C THR A 22 18.25 -34.88 33.47
N LYS A 23 18.36 -33.81 34.27
CA LYS A 23 17.27 -33.26 35.08
C LYS A 23 16.32 -32.38 34.25
N PRO A 24 15.03 -32.30 34.63
CA PRO A 24 14.04 -31.49 33.91
C PRO A 24 14.47 -30.03 33.72
N GLU A 25 15.05 -29.42 34.74
CA GLU A 25 15.47 -28.02 34.74
C GLU A 25 16.66 -27.78 33.80
N GLY A 26 17.60 -28.74 33.76
CA GLY A 26 18.76 -28.67 32.85
C GLY A 26 18.36 -28.82 31.39
N LYS A 27 17.43 -29.74 31.09
CA LYS A 27 16.84 -29.88 29.76
C LYS A 27 16.11 -28.61 29.31
N LEU A 28 15.33 -28.01 30.20
CA LEU A 28 14.59 -26.78 29.91
C LEU A 28 15.54 -25.61 29.62
N LEU A 29 16.53 -25.37 30.48
CA LEU A 29 17.49 -24.27 30.29
C LEU A 29 18.28 -24.42 29.00
N LYS A 30 18.72 -25.64 28.68
CA LYS A 30 19.39 -25.94 27.41
C LYS A 30 18.50 -25.62 26.21
N ALA A 31 17.27 -26.14 26.21
CA ALA A 31 16.33 -25.88 25.13
C ALA A 31 16.05 -24.37 24.97
N VAL A 32 15.90 -23.63 26.06
CA VAL A 32 15.70 -22.17 26.00
C VAL A 32 16.89 -21.46 25.35
N VAL A 33 18.12 -21.80 25.74
CA VAL A 33 19.32 -21.18 25.17
C VAL A 33 19.51 -21.56 23.70
N GLU A 34 19.21 -22.81 23.32
CA GLU A 34 19.22 -23.26 21.92
C GLU A 34 18.19 -22.51 21.07
N THR A 35 16.95 -22.40 21.53
CA THR A 35 15.90 -21.63 20.83
C THR A 35 16.27 -20.15 20.70
N LEU A 36 16.85 -19.55 21.74
CA LEU A 36 17.29 -18.16 21.66
C LEU A 36 18.39 -17.98 20.59
N ASP A 37 19.29 -18.95 20.45
CA ASP A 37 20.35 -18.90 19.44
C ASP A 37 19.81 -19.08 18.02
N GLU A 38 18.85 -19.97 17.82
CA GLU A 38 18.12 -20.11 16.54
C GLU A 38 17.42 -18.80 16.18
N MET A 39 16.67 -18.20 17.11
CA MET A 39 16.02 -16.89 16.91
C MET A 39 17.03 -15.79 16.60
N ALA A 40 18.22 -15.83 17.20
CA ALA A 40 19.26 -14.83 16.94
C ALA A 40 19.82 -14.93 15.51
N ASN A 41 19.95 -16.15 14.98
CA ASN A 41 20.37 -16.38 13.61
C ASN A 41 19.27 -15.97 12.62
N ASP A 42 18.02 -16.41 12.84
CA ASP A 42 16.88 -16.04 11.99
C ASP A 42 16.69 -14.52 11.92
N LEU A 43 16.86 -13.81 13.05
CA LEU A 43 16.80 -12.34 13.07
C LEU A 43 17.97 -11.69 12.32
N SER A 44 19.15 -12.31 12.34
CA SER A 44 20.30 -11.82 11.58
C SER A 44 20.07 -11.98 10.08
N ASP A 45 19.54 -13.12 9.66
CA ASP A 45 19.23 -13.42 8.26
C ASP A 45 18.12 -12.49 7.76
N LEU A 46 17.05 -12.31 8.54
CA LEU A 46 15.99 -11.35 8.23
C LEU A 46 16.51 -9.91 8.11
N GLY A 47 17.48 -9.53 8.96
CA GLY A 47 18.15 -8.23 8.87
C GLY A 47 18.89 -8.05 7.54
N GLY A 48 19.46 -9.12 6.99
CA GLY A 48 20.08 -9.12 5.66
C GLY A 48 19.04 -8.98 4.55
N ASP A 49 17.95 -9.76 4.61
CA ASP A 49 16.86 -9.69 3.62
C ASP A 49 16.23 -8.29 3.57
N VAL A 50 16.03 -7.65 4.74
CA VAL A 50 15.50 -6.28 4.84
C VAL A 50 16.47 -5.27 4.23
N ALA A 51 17.78 -5.43 4.44
CA ALA A 51 18.76 -4.54 3.81
C ALA A 51 18.71 -4.66 2.29
N THR A 52 18.68 -5.88 1.74
CA THR A 52 18.53 -6.10 0.30
C THR A 52 17.22 -5.55 -0.25
N LEU A 53 16.11 -5.68 0.48
CA LEU A 53 14.84 -5.07 0.08
C LEU A 53 14.90 -3.53 0.08
N ASN A 54 15.60 -2.93 1.04
CA ASN A 54 15.80 -1.49 1.07
C ASN A 54 16.59 -1.00 -0.14
N ASP A 55 17.66 -1.71 -0.53
CA ASP A 55 18.42 -1.41 -1.75
C ASP A 55 17.50 -1.47 -2.99
N TYR A 56 16.66 -2.50 -3.11
CA TYR A 56 15.70 -2.62 -4.22
C TYR A 56 14.66 -1.49 -4.25
N VAL A 57 14.19 -1.04 -3.08
CA VAL A 57 13.22 0.07 -3.00
C VAL A 57 13.88 1.37 -3.42
N GLU A 58 15.15 1.59 -3.08
CA GLU A 58 15.92 2.75 -3.53
C GLU A 58 16.13 2.74 -5.05
N GLU A 59 16.43 1.58 -5.64
CA GLU A 59 16.50 1.42 -7.10
C GLU A 59 15.15 1.75 -7.78
N LEU A 60 14.03 1.27 -7.22
CA LEU A 60 12.71 1.57 -7.76
C LEU A 60 12.33 3.06 -7.65
N ASP A 61 12.73 3.73 -6.56
CA ASP A 61 12.51 5.16 -6.37
C ASP A 61 13.29 5.98 -7.41
N GLU A 62 14.55 5.62 -7.67
CA GLU A 62 15.38 6.23 -8.71
C GLU A 62 14.79 6.02 -10.11
N ASP A 63 14.40 4.78 -10.45
CA ASP A 63 13.77 4.44 -11.73
C ASP A 63 12.46 5.22 -11.96
N LEU A 64 11.64 5.39 -10.91
CA LEU A 64 10.41 6.18 -11.00
C LEU A 64 10.70 7.66 -11.18
N GLY A 65 11.72 8.20 -10.52
CA GLY A 65 12.17 9.58 -10.73
C GLY A 65 12.59 9.84 -12.17
N GLU A 66 13.28 8.90 -12.82
CA GLU A 66 13.63 9.00 -14.25
C GLU A 66 12.38 9.02 -15.15
N VAL A 67 11.34 8.23 -14.80
CA VAL A 67 10.08 8.22 -15.53
C VAL A 67 9.30 9.53 -15.34
N GLU A 68 9.29 10.08 -14.13
CA GLU A 68 8.70 11.39 -13.84
C GLU A 68 9.38 12.48 -14.65
N GLU A 69 10.72 12.54 -14.65
CA GLU A 69 11.48 13.49 -15.49
C GLU A 69 11.12 13.31 -16.97
N TYR A 70 11.10 12.07 -17.49
CA TYR A 70 10.77 11.82 -18.89
C TYR A 70 9.35 12.25 -19.30
N LEU A 71 8.37 12.09 -18.41
CA LEU A 71 6.97 12.44 -18.69
C LEU A 71 6.69 13.93 -18.46
N CYS A 72 7.30 14.53 -17.45
CA CYS A 72 7.06 15.92 -17.07
C CYS A 72 7.95 16.92 -17.83
N ASP A 73 9.06 16.49 -18.44
CA ASP A 73 9.95 17.35 -19.26
C ASP A 73 9.34 17.73 -20.63
N GLU A 74 8.24 17.10 -21.07
CA GLU A 74 7.58 17.48 -22.35
C GLU A 74 6.63 18.70 -22.23
N ASP A 75 6.34 19.18 -21.02
CA ASP A 75 5.45 20.33 -20.76
C ASP A 75 6.15 21.52 -20.06
N GLU A 76 7.46 21.71 -20.26
CA GLU A 76 8.15 22.97 -19.90
C GLU A 76 7.84 24.12 -20.89
N ASP A 77 6.57 24.49 -21.04
CA ASP A 77 6.17 25.82 -21.46
C ASP A 77 4.90 26.22 -20.68
N GLU A 78 5.14 26.94 -19.57
CA GLU A 78 4.23 27.79 -18.79
C GLU A 78 3.77 27.27 -17.40
N ASP A 79 4.43 27.87 -16.40
CA ASP A 79 3.94 28.29 -15.09
C ASP A 79 4.17 27.37 -13.85
N ASP A 80 5.09 27.91 -13.04
CA ASP A 80 5.31 27.78 -11.60
C ASP A 80 4.01 27.70 -10.78
N ASP A 81 3.41 26.52 -10.70
CA ASP A 81 2.46 26.19 -9.64
C ASP A 81 2.73 24.80 -9.06
N ASP A 82 3.05 24.83 -7.78
CA ASP A 82 3.10 23.80 -6.74
C ASP A 82 2.01 22.72 -6.95
N PHE A 83 2.24 21.73 -7.83
CA PHE A 83 1.34 20.58 -7.97
C PHE A 83 1.59 19.58 -6.84
N GLU A 84 1.25 20.00 -5.61
CA GLU A 84 0.86 19.07 -4.57
C GLU A 84 -0.47 18.42 -5.01
N CYS A 85 -0.38 17.31 -5.74
CA CYS A 85 -1.51 16.40 -5.93
C CYS A 85 -1.79 15.70 -4.59
N ASP A 86 -2.39 16.44 -3.66
CA ASP A 86 -3.19 15.81 -2.63
C ASP A 86 -4.42 15.20 -3.32
N GLY A 87 -4.78 13.98 -2.95
CA GLY A 87 -5.83 13.21 -3.65
C GLY A 87 -7.25 13.73 -3.44
N ASP A 88 -7.47 15.05 -3.40
CA ASP A 88 -8.77 15.72 -3.40
C ASP A 88 -8.96 16.39 -4.78
N CYS A 89 -9.17 15.55 -5.80
CA CYS A 89 -9.39 15.96 -7.18
C CYS A 89 -10.79 16.57 -7.38
N ASP A 90 -11.03 17.75 -6.81
CA ASP A 90 -12.18 18.60 -7.14
C ASP A 90 -11.85 19.65 -8.22
N GLU A 91 -10.61 19.67 -8.73
CA GLU A 91 -10.15 20.64 -9.74
C GLU A 91 -9.28 20.02 -10.86
N CYS A 92 -9.44 18.72 -11.13
CA CYS A 92 -9.00 18.12 -12.40
C CYS A 92 -9.99 18.49 -13.52
N ASP A 93 -9.96 19.75 -13.95
CA ASP A 93 -10.79 20.26 -15.07
C ASP A 93 -10.12 20.07 -16.44
N GLU A 94 -9.10 19.21 -16.52
CA GLU A 94 -8.45 18.78 -17.76
C GLU A 94 -8.39 17.24 -17.79
N ASP A 95 -9.10 16.65 -18.75
CA ASP A 95 -9.10 15.22 -19.12
C ASP A 95 -9.90 14.19 -18.29
N CYS A 96 -11.19 14.46 -18.05
CA CYS A 96 -12.20 13.39 -17.98
C CYS A 96 -13.12 13.38 -19.22
N GLU A 97 -12.53 13.45 -20.41
CA GLU A 97 -13.28 13.26 -21.67
C GLU A 97 -14.00 11.90 -21.66
N GLY A 98 -15.33 11.93 -21.51
CA GLY A 98 -16.19 10.75 -21.60
C GLY A 98 -16.73 10.20 -20.27
N PHE A 99 -16.54 10.90 -19.15
CA PHE A 99 -17.20 10.60 -17.87
C PHE A 99 -18.24 11.66 -17.51
N TYR A 100 -19.41 11.21 -17.03
CA TYR A 100 -20.50 12.05 -16.52
C TYR A 100 -20.74 11.78 -15.04
N GLU A 101 -20.96 12.83 -14.28
CA GLU A 101 -21.31 12.74 -12.88
C GLU A 101 -22.79 13.04 -12.65
N ALA A 102 -23.44 12.18 -11.87
CA ALA A 102 -24.82 12.38 -11.45
C ALA A 102 -24.99 12.09 -9.96
N VAL A 103 -25.67 13.01 -9.26
CA VAL A 103 -26.04 12.82 -7.86
C VAL A 103 -27.24 11.90 -7.79
N CYS A 104 -27.11 10.78 -7.07
CA CYS A 104 -28.21 9.85 -6.87
C CYS A 104 -29.36 10.51 -6.10
N PRO A 105 -30.59 10.57 -6.64
CA PRO A 105 -31.72 11.21 -5.96
C PRO A 105 -32.20 10.45 -4.71
N HIS A 106 -31.79 9.18 -4.56
CA HIS A 106 -32.22 8.31 -3.46
C HIS A 106 -31.29 8.39 -2.23
N CYS A 107 -29.97 8.42 -2.45
CA CYS A 107 -28.99 8.43 -1.35
C CYS A 107 -28.12 9.69 -1.29
N GLY A 108 -28.15 10.54 -2.32
CA GLY A 108 -27.35 11.77 -2.39
C GLY A 108 -25.88 11.55 -2.69
N GLU A 109 -25.48 10.32 -3.05
CA GLU A 109 -24.10 9.99 -3.44
C GLU A 109 -23.84 10.44 -4.88
N THR A 110 -22.71 11.09 -5.13
CA THR A 110 -22.23 11.40 -6.48
C THR A 110 -21.70 10.13 -7.11
N VAL A 111 -22.19 9.78 -8.30
CA VAL A 111 -21.75 8.60 -9.02
C VAL A 111 -21.27 9.01 -10.41
N CYS A 112 -20.08 8.51 -10.77
CA CYS A 112 -19.42 8.79 -12.04
C CYS A 112 -19.63 7.60 -13.00
N PHE A 113 -19.98 7.88 -14.25
CA PHE A 113 -20.25 6.87 -15.29
C PHE A 113 -19.62 7.27 -16.62
N ASP A 114 -19.25 6.29 -17.43
CA ASP A 114 -18.71 6.54 -18.77
C ASP A 114 -19.81 6.69 -19.85
N GLU A 115 -19.42 7.18 -21.03
CA GLU A 115 -20.25 7.29 -22.24
C GLU A 115 -20.83 5.96 -22.75
N THR A 116 -20.32 4.81 -22.29
CA THR A 116 -20.80 3.50 -22.71
C THR A 116 -21.97 3.00 -21.86
N CYS A 117 -22.24 3.67 -20.73
CA CYS A 117 -23.36 3.36 -19.86
C CYS A 117 -24.65 3.97 -20.39
N ASP A 118 -25.68 3.15 -20.66
CA ASP A 118 -26.98 3.68 -21.05
C ASP A 118 -27.61 4.39 -19.83
N PRO A 119 -27.97 5.69 -19.94
CA PRO A 119 -28.54 6.45 -18.84
C PRO A 119 -29.82 5.84 -18.26
N ARG A 120 -30.50 4.94 -19.00
CA ARG A 120 -31.72 4.25 -18.54
C ARG A 120 -31.47 3.02 -17.67
N ASP A 121 -30.28 2.42 -17.78
CA ASP A 121 -29.90 1.22 -17.02
C ASP A 121 -28.97 1.54 -15.84
N LEU A 122 -28.82 2.84 -15.52
CA LEU A 122 -27.97 3.33 -14.45
C LEU A 122 -28.48 2.89 -13.07
N VAL A 123 -27.69 2.10 -12.36
CA VAL A 123 -27.96 1.66 -10.99
C VAL A 123 -26.92 2.27 -10.06
N CYS A 124 -27.38 2.92 -8.99
CA CYS A 124 -26.48 3.48 -8.00
C CYS A 124 -25.71 2.35 -7.26
N PRO A 125 -24.37 2.35 -7.21
CA PRO A 125 -23.61 1.33 -6.48
C PRO A 125 -23.78 1.40 -4.97
N ALA A 126 -24.12 2.57 -4.42
CA ALA A 126 -24.29 2.78 -2.98
C ALA A 126 -25.64 2.27 -2.46
N CYS A 127 -26.74 2.49 -3.20
CA CYS A 127 -28.09 2.14 -2.75
C CYS A 127 -28.81 1.10 -3.63
N GLN A 128 -28.24 0.71 -4.77
CA GLN A 128 -28.76 -0.26 -5.73
C GLN A 128 -30.12 0.11 -6.35
N GLU A 129 -30.48 1.39 -6.32
CA GLU A 129 -31.71 1.91 -6.95
C GLU A 129 -31.40 2.53 -8.32
N HIS A 130 -32.38 2.48 -9.22
CA HIS A 130 -32.27 3.07 -10.57
C HIS A 130 -32.39 4.60 -10.55
N PHE A 131 -31.71 5.26 -11.49
CA PHE A 131 -31.87 6.70 -11.70
C PHE A 131 -33.16 6.99 -12.50
N ASP A 132 -34.29 7.13 -11.80
CA ASP A 132 -35.63 7.33 -12.40
C ASP A 132 -35.84 8.69 -13.12
N CYS A 133 -34.83 9.55 -13.23
CA CYS A 133 -35.01 10.97 -13.57
C CYS A 133 -34.51 11.39 -14.98
N LEU A 134 -34.07 10.46 -15.83
CA LEU A 134 -33.57 10.75 -17.19
C LEU A 134 -34.63 10.51 -18.28
N ASP A 135 -35.89 10.90 -18.02
CA ASP A 135 -36.85 11.09 -19.10
C ASP A 135 -36.52 12.40 -19.81
N SER A 136 -36.05 12.28 -21.06
CA SER A 136 -35.82 13.43 -21.95
C SER A 136 -37.06 14.33 -21.97
N PRO A 137 -36.93 15.67 -21.94
CA PRO A 137 -38.07 16.51 -22.26
C PRO A 137 -38.54 16.11 -23.66
N GLU A 138 -39.78 15.64 -23.74
CA GLU A 138 -40.42 15.33 -25.01
C GLU A 138 -40.24 16.53 -25.95
N THR A 139 -39.86 16.24 -27.19
CA THR A 139 -39.89 17.20 -28.29
C THR A 139 -41.32 17.72 -28.44
N ASP A 140 -41.65 18.79 -27.73
CA ASP A 140 -42.84 19.58 -28.01
C ASP A 140 -42.56 20.42 -29.26
N ALA A 141 -43.32 20.05 -30.28
CA ALA A 141 -43.36 20.65 -31.59
C ALA A 141 -43.65 22.16 -31.54
N GLU A 142 -42.94 22.93 -32.38
CA GLU A 142 -43.49 23.93 -33.30
C GLU A 142 -42.47 24.32 -34.38
#